data_AF-A0A7S2MTE6-F1
#
_entry.id   AF-A0A7S2MTE6-F1
#
_cell.length_a   1.000
_cell.length_b   1.000
_cell.length_c   1.000
_cell.angle_alpha   90.00
_cell.angle_beta   90.00
_cell.angle_gamma   90.00
#
_symmetry.space_group_name_H-M   'P 1'
#
loop_
_entity.id
_entity.type
_entity.pdbx_description
1 polymer ?
#
loop_
_entity_poly.entity_id
_entity_poly.type
_entity_poly.pdbx_seq_one_letter_code
_entity_poly.pdbx_strand_id
1 'polypeptide(L)'
;AVPEESNPLLGQLNKLLEASGMSDPMAKIYTVSEPIEGIPVLVLLFIITHMSKLVFDKAYCTLVPRRSTYLLDGMPLVVGVWTLLKQFHPSYTRQVLAYLGQFVRSTLDDTISASDGKTSNIPVEVTNTLLFIDMFCKVGKIPRSAISEFIPSYILDAVQTGNG
;
A
#
# COMPACT_ATOMS: atom_id res chain seq x y z
N ALA A 1 0.49 21.76 -33.76
CA ALA A 1 1.69 20.97 -34.07
C ALA A 1 1.99 20.10 -32.86
N VAL A 2 1.93 18.78 -33.00
CA VAL A 2 2.40 17.86 -31.96
C VAL A 2 3.92 17.90 -32.01
N PRO A 3 4.64 18.13 -30.90
CA PRO A 3 6.09 18.12 -30.93
C PRO A 3 6.58 16.72 -31.28
N GLU A 4 7.61 16.61 -32.12
CA GLU A 4 8.23 15.32 -32.44
C GLU A 4 8.78 14.64 -31.17
N GLU A 5 8.72 13.31 -31.12
CA GLU A 5 9.13 12.51 -29.93
C GLU A 5 10.59 12.74 -29.51
N SER A 6 11.44 13.24 -30.40
CA SER A 6 12.85 13.57 -30.13
C SER A 6 13.06 15.01 -29.64
N ASN A 7 11.99 15.75 -29.28
CA ASN A 7 12.10 17.14 -28.89
C ASN A 7 12.83 17.30 -27.53
N PRO A 8 14.03 17.92 -27.51
CA PRO A 8 14.83 18.07 -26.28
C PRO A 8 14.17 18.98 -25.24
N LEU A 9 13.16 19.77 -25.63
CA LEU A 9 12.45 20.70 -24.74
C LEU A 9 11.73 19.98 -23.60
N LEU A 10 11.18 18.79 -23.82
CA LEU A 10 10.49 18.03 -22.78
C LEU A 10 11.47 17.58 -21.68
N GLY A 11 12.67 17.12 -22.07
CA GLY A 11 13.71 16.74 -21.13
C GLY A 11 14.25 17.93 -20.33
N GLN A 12 14.42 19.09 -20.96
CA GLN A 12 14.85 20.31 -20.28
C GLN A 12 13.78 20.86 -19.34
N LEU A 13 12.52 20.90 -19.79
CA LEU A 13 11.39 21.32 -18.96
C LEU A 13 11.25 20.41 -17.74
N ASN A 14 11.37 19.09 -17.90
CA ASN A 14 11.31 18.17 -16.77
C ASN A 14 12.43 18.45 -15.74
N LYS A 15 13.66 18.74 -16.18
CA LYS A 15 14.76 19.13 -15.28
C LYS A 15 14.46 20.43 -14.51
N LEU A 16 13.86 21.42 -15.18
CA LEU A 16 13.47 22.69 -14.53
C LEU A 16 12.32 22.48 -13.53
N LEU A 17 11.32 21.67 -13.90
CA LEU A 17 10.21 21.30 -13.01
C LEU A 17 10.73 20.57 -11.78
N GLU A 18 11.66 19.62 -11.95
CA GLU A 18 12.33 18.93 -10.84
C GLU A 18 13.12 19.91 -9.95
N ALA A 19 13.91 20.80 -10.55
CA ALA A 19 14.69 21.80 -9.80
C ALA A 19 13.82 22.83 -9.06
N SER A 20 12.63 23.13 -9.58
CA SER A 20 11.65 24.02 -8.95
C SER A 20 10.75 23.34 -7.92
N GLY A 21 10.92 22.02 -7.70
CA GLY A 21 10.07 21.23 -6.80
C GLY A 21 8.68 20.88 -7.38
N MET A 22 8.41 21.21 -8.64
CA MET A 22 7.15 20.92 -9.35
C MET A 22 7.18 19.55 -10.03
N SER A 23 7.67 18.52 -9.34
CA SER A 23 7.65 17.13 -9.80
C SER A 23 6.85 16.27 -8.82
N ASP A 24 6.42 15.08 -9.25
CA ASP A 24 5.77 14.09 -8.39
C ASP A 24 6.74 12.94 -8.08
N PRO A 25 7.43 12.95 -6.92
CA PRO A 25 8.36 11.90 -6.54
C PRO A 25 7.70 10.53 -6.46
N MET A 26 6.41 10.46 -6.12
CA MET A 26 5.69 9.20 -5.99
C MET A 26 5.35 8.58 -7.35
N ALA A 27 5.33 9.37 -8.42
CA ALA A 27 5.15 8.88 -9.78
C ALA A 27 6.47 8.51 -10.47
N LYS A 28 7.62 8.92 -9.91
CA LYS A 28 8.93 8.83 -10.57
C LYS A 28 9.51 7.42 -10.53
N ILE A 29 10.02 6.99 -11.67
CA ILE A 29 10.88 5.81 -11.81
C ILE A 29 12.32 6.29 -11.69
N TYR A 30 13.00 5.87 -10.62
CA TYR A 30 14.38 6.24 -10.30
C TYR A 30 15.38 5.27 -10.92
N THR A 31 15.00 4.01 -11.05
CA THR A 31 15.82 2.95 -11.64
C THR A 31 14.94 1.99 -12.41
N VAL A 32 15.51 1.37 -13.45
CA VAL A 32 14.87 0.27 -14.17
C VAL A 32 15.51 -1.01 -13.65
N SER A 33 14.71 -1.83 -12.96
CA SER A 33 15.16 -3.12 -12.45
C SER A 33 14.78 -4.24 -13.41
N GLU A 34 15.66 -5.23 -13.55
CA GLU A 34 15.31 -6.49 -14.20
C GLU A 34 14.18 -7.19 -13.43
N PRO A 35 13.32 -7.97 -14.10
CA PRO A 35 12.28 -8.72 -13.40
C PRO A 35 12.90 -9.69 -12.38
N ILE A 36 12.55 -9.51 -11.10
CA ILE A 36 12.97 -10.40 -10.01
C ILE A 36 11.75 -11.15 -9.52
N GLU A 37 11.74 -12.47 -9.73
CA GLU A 37 10.69 -13.33 -9.25
C GLU A 37 10.62 -13.32 -7.71
N GLY A 38 9.41 -13.41 -7.17
CA GLY A 38 9.19 -13.50 -5.72
C GLY A 38 9.18 -12.16 -4.97
N ILE A 39 9.55 -11.03 -5.59
CA ILE A 39 9.44 -9.70 -4.94
C ILE A 39 8.03 -9.44 -4.39
N PRO A 40 6.92 -9.71 -5.11
CA PRO A 40 5.59 -9.47 -4.57
C PRO A 40 5.29 -10.29 -3.29
N VAL A 41 5.76 -11.54 -3.24
CA VAL A 41 5.59 -12.41 -2.06
C VAL A 41 6.47 -11.96 -0.91
N LEU A 42 7.72 -11.58 -1.17
CA LEU A 42 8.63 -11.05 -0.15
C LEU A 42 8.07 -9.77 0.47
N VAL A 43 7.54 -8.86 -0.36
CA VAL A 43 6.90 -7.62 0.09
C VAL A 43 5.65 -7.92 0.91
N LEU A 44 4.80 -8.87 0.48
CA LEU A 44 3.67 -9.33 1.28
C LEU A 44 4.10 -9.80 2.67
N LEU A 45 5.05 -10.75 2.75
CA LEU A 45 5.54 -11.31 4.00
C LEU A 45 6.12 -10.22 4.90
N PHE A 46 6.88 -9.30 4.30
CA PHE A 46 7.42 -8.15 5.01
C PHE A 46 6.31 -7.28 5.62
N ILE A 47 5.27 -6.94 4.86
CA ILE A 47 4.14 -6.12 5.34
C ILE A 47 3.43 -6.81 6.50
N ILE A 48 2.94 -8.05 6.32
CA ILE A 48 2.11 -8.72 7.33
C ILE A 48 2.88 -9.00 8.63
N THR A 49 4.20 -9.22 8.55
CA THR A 49 5.08 -9.42 9.71
C THR A 49 5.17 -8.16 10.59
N HIS A 50 4.93 -6.97 10.02
CA HIS A 50 4.94 -5.70 10.74
C HIS A 50 3.55 -5.25 11.19
N MET A 51 2.47 -5.77 10.60
CA MET A 51 1.10 -5.33 10.94
C MET A 51 0.72 -5.58 12.41
N SER A 52 1.18 -6.66 13.03
CA SER A 52 0.95 -6.92 14.46
C SER A 52 1.75 -6.01 15.41
N LYS A 53 2.80 -5.36 14.90
CA LYS A 53 3.69 -4.47 15.68
C LYS A 53 3.26 -3.01 15.63
N LEU A 54 2.23 -2.69 14.85
CA LEU A 54 1.71 -1.36 14.65
C LEU A 54 0.36 -1.18 15.37
N VAL A 55 0.01 0.07 15.64
CA VAL A 55 -1.30 0.48 16.15
C VAL A 55 -1.72 1.74 15.43
N PHE A 56 -3.02 1.90 15.13
CA PHE A 56 -3.52 3.11 14.52
C PHE A 56 -3.55 4.26 15.53
N ASP A 57 -3.00 5.40 15.15
CA ASP A 57 -3.05 6.64 15.91
C ASP A 57 -3.99 7.65 15.22
N LYS A 58 -5.05 8.04 15.93
CA LYS A 58 -6.06 8.98 15.41
C LYS A 58 -5.52 10.40 15.22
N ALA A 59 -4.52 10.84 15.99
CA ALA A 59 -3.96 12.18 15.87
C ALA A 59 -3.10 12.32 14.61
N TYR A 60 -2.35 11.27 14.26
CA TYR A 60 -1.52 11.24 13.05
C TYR A 60 -2.22 10.65 11.83
N CYS A 61 -3.42 10.07 12.00
CA CYS A 61 -4.18 9.38 10.95
C CYS A 61 -3.35 8.31 10.21
N THR A 62 -2.45 7.63 10.92
CA THR A 62 -1.55 6.60 10.40
C THR A 62 -1.36 5.49 11.44
N LEU A 63 -0.81 4.37 10.98
CA LEU A 63 -0.22 3.36 11.85
C LEU A 63 1.08 3.90 12.46
N VAL A 64 1.30 3.66 13.76
CA VAL A 64 2.52 3.99 14.51
C VAL A 64 3.05 2.77 15.25
N PRO A 65 4.35 2.74 15.62
CA PRO A 65 4.92 1.63 16.39
C PRO A 65 4.21 1.43 17.73
N ARG A 66 3.82 0.18 18.04
CA ARG A 66 3.20 -0.16 19.35
C ARG A 66 4.19 -0.03 20.52
N ARG A 67 5.48 -0.21 20.26
CA ARG A 67 6.57 -0.04 21.25
C ARG A 67 7.60 0.92 20.68
N SER A 68 8.14 1.79 21.53
CA SER A 68 9.18 2.77 21.15
C SER A 68 10.47 2.13 20.62
N THR A 69 10.70 0.85 20.91
CA THR A 69 11.84 0.07 20.40
C THR A 69 11.73 -0.28 18.92
N TYR A 70 10.52 -0.20 18.34
CA TYR A 70 10.32 -0.46 16.91
C TYR A 70 10.53 0.83 16.12
N LEU A 71 11.40 0.75 15.11
CA LEU A 71 11.84 1.91 14.32
C LEU A 71 10.98 2.17 13.08
N LEU A 72 9.97 1.33 12.83
CA LEU A 72 9.24 1.31 11.58
C LEU A 72 7.83 1.86 11.78
N ASP A 73 7.58 3.02 11.19
CA ASP A 73 6.32 3.76 11.25
C ASP A 73 5.47 3.52 9.99
N GLY A 74 4.16 3.73 10.08
CA GLY A 74 3.18 3.38 9.05
C GLY A 74 3.39 4.10 7.73
N MET A 75 3.41 5.44 7.74
CA MET A 75 3.56 6.22 6.51
C MET A 75 4.92 6.00 5.81
N PRO A 76 6.07 6.01 6.51
CA PRO A 76 7.35 5.68 5.89
C PRO A 76 7.38 4.26 5.30
N LEU A 77 6.76 3.28 5.96
CA LEU A 77 6.62 1.94 5.41
C LEU A 77 5.80 1.96 4.11
N VAL A 78 4.64 2.62 4.11
CA VAL A 78 3.76 2.73 2.93
C VAL A 78 4.50 3.37 1.75
N VAL A 79 5.13 4.53 1.98
CA VAL A 79 5.86 5.27 0.95
C VAL A 79 7.06 4.48 0.45
N GLY A 80 7.80 3.80 1.34
CA GLY A 80 8.93 2.95 0.98
C GLY A 80 8.51 1.78 0.08
N VAL A 81 7.45 1.07 0.44
CA VAL A 81 6.92 -0.05 -0.36
C VAL A 81 6.39 0.46 -1.71
N TRP A 82 5.66 1.57 -1.74
CA TRP A 82 5.19 2.17 -2.99
C TRP A 82 6.36 2.55 -3.90
N THR A 83 7.36 3.25 -3.36
CA THR A 83 8.54 3.67 -4.09
C THR A 83 9.30 2.47 -4.65
N LEU A 84 9.46 1.40 -3.86
CA LEU A 84 10.08 0.15 -4.30
C LEU A 84 9.30 -0.47 -5.48
N LEU A 85 8.00 -0.68 -5.31
CA LEU A 85 7.16 -1.35 -6.32
C LEU A 85 7.04 -0.53 -7.61
N LYS A 86 7.17 0.80 -7.54
CA LYS A 86 7.18 1.67 -8.72
C LYS A 86 8.39 1.51 -9.62
N GLN A 87 9.47 0.89 -9.12
CA GLN A 87 10.65 0.57 -9.95
C GLN A 87 10.43 -0.69 -10.79
N PHE A 88 9.37 -1.45 -10.53
CA PHE A 88 9.01 -2.67 -11.25
C PHE A 88 7.78 -2.46 -12.14
N HIS A 89 7.51 -3.44 -13.00
CA HIS A 89 6.30 -3.46 -13.83
C HIS A 89 5.03 -3.39 -12.94
N PRO A 90 3.97 -2.66 -13.36
CA PRO A 90 2.74 -2.49 -12.56
C PRO A 90 2.07 -3.79 -12.09
N SER A 91 2.33 -4.92 -12.77
CA SER A 91 1.88 -6.24 -12.34
C SER A 91 2.36 -6.63 -10.94
N TYR A 92 3.51 -6.14 -10.49
CA TYR A 92 4.05 -6.43 -9.15
C TYR A 92 3.17 -5.78 -8.07
N THR A 93 2.81 -4.51 -8.27
CA THR A 93 1.88 -3.80 -7.37
C THR A 93 0.53 -4.52 -7.31
N ARG A 94 0.01 -4.95 -8.47
CA ARG A 94 -1.24 -5.71 -8.57
C ARG A 94 -1.16 -7.04 -7.81
N GLN A 95 -0.05 -7.77 -7.93
CA GLN A 95 0.16 -9.03 -7.21
C GLN A 95 0.24 -8.82 -5.69
N VAL A 96 0.95 -7.79 -5.21
CA VAL A 96 1.01 -7.46 -3.79
C VAL A 96 -0.38 -7.17 -3.24
N LEU A 97 -1.19 -6.34 -3.93
CA LEU A 97 -2.57 -6.06 -3.52
C LEU A 97 -3.45 -7.32 -3.52
N ALA A 98 -3.29 -8.19 -4.52
CA ALA A 98 -4.00 -9.47 -4.59
C ALA A 98 -3.67 -10.37 -3.39
N TYR A 99 -2.38 -10.48 -3.06
CA TYR A 99 -1.93 -11.28 -1.91
C TYR A 99 -2.39 -10.71 -0.58
N LEU A 100 -2.34 -9.39 -0.40
CA LEU A 100 -2.87 -8.75 0.82
C LEU A 100 -4.38 -8.98 0.95
N GLY A 101 -5.12 -8.91 -0.15
CA GLY A 101 -6.55 -9.23 -0.15
C GLY A 101 -6.84 -10.71 0.13
N GLN A 102 -5.99 -11.63 -0.36
CA GLN A 102 -6.06 -13.05 0.01
C GLN A 102 -5.81 -13.24 1.51
N PHE A 103 -4.76 -12.63 2.07
CA PHE A 103 -4.46 -12.67 3.49
C PHE A 103 -5.64 -12.18 4.35
N VAL A 104 -6.21 -11.01 4.01
CA VAL A 104 -7.39 -10.47 4.71
C VAL A 104 -8.55 -11.46 4.72
N ARG A 105 -8.89 -12.04 3.55
CA ARG A 105 -10.00 -12.99 3.44
C ARG A 105 -9.74 -14.27 4.22
N SER A 106 -8.58 -14.89 4.04
CA SER A 106 -8.25 -16.14 4.73
C SER A 106 -8.26 -15.96 6.25
N THR A 107 -7.71 -14.87 6.77
CA THR A 107 -7.69 -14.63 8.22
C THR A 107 -9.07 -14.34 8.79
N LEU A 108 -9.95 -13.68 8.03
CA LEU A 108 -11.34 -13.47 8.43
C LEU A 108 -12.12 -14.79 8.43
N ASP A 109 -12.00 -15.59 7.38
CA ASP A 109 -12.67 -16.89 7.26
C ASP A 109 -12.24 -17.85 8.39
N ASP A 110 -10.94 -17.87 8.73
CA ASP A 110 -10.41 -18.65 9.85
C ASP A 110 -11.00 -18.18 11.19
N THR A 111 -11.12 -16.86 11.40
CA THR A 111 -11.65 -16.27 12.64
C THR A 111 -13.14 -16.58 12.81
N ILE A 112 -13.93 -16.51 11.73
CA ILE A 112 -15.36 -16.85 11.73
C ILE A 112 -15.55 -18.34 12.00
N SER A 113 -14.75 -19.19 11.37
CA SER A 113 -14.82 -20.65 11.53
C SER A 113 -14.46 -21.11 12.95
N ALA A 114 -13.54 -20.40 13.61
CA ALA A 114 -13.09 -20.72 14.96
C ALA A 114 -14.02 -20.24 16.09
N SER A 115 -14.96 -19.32 15.81
CA SER A 115 -15.74 -18.59 16.84
C SER A 115 -17.23 -19.02 16.97
N ASP A 116 -17.60 -20.19 16.41
CA ASP A 116 -18.93 -20.80 16.57
C ASP A 116 -20.11 -19.84 16.25
N GLY A 117 -19.91 -18.97 15.26
CA GLY A 117 -20.91 -18.02 14.76
C GLY A 117 -21.11 -16.75 15.59
N LYS A 118 -20.31 -16.51 16.63
CA LYS A 118 -20.27 -15.21 17.32
C LYS A 118 -19.16 -14.36 16.70
N THR A 119 -19.52 -13.23 16.09
CA THR A 119 -18.59 -12.25 15.51
C THR A 119 -17.69 -11.65 16.60
N SER A 120 -16.66 -12.40 17.04
CA SER A 120 -15.66 -11.88 17.95
C SER A 120 -14.65 -11.10 17.13
N ASN A 121 -14.67 -9.77 17.27
CA ASN A 121 -13.66 -8.77 16.90
C ASN A 121 -12.71 -9.11 15.72
N ILE A 122 -12.77 -8.31 14.65
CA ILE A 122 -11.80 -8.35 13.54
C ILE A 122 -10.37 -8.31 14.09
N PRO A 123 -9.47 -9.23 13.72
CA PRO A 123 -8.09 -9.23 14.18
C PRO A 123 -7.38 -7.90 13.89
N VAL A 124 -6.48 -7.49 14.79
CA VAL A 124 -5.77 -6.22 14.67
C VAL A 124 -4.87 -6.21 13.42
N GLU A 125 -4.32 -7.36 13.04
CA GLU A 125 -3.51 -7.56 11.85
C GLU A 125 -4.32 -7.31 10.58
N VAL A 126 -5.57 -7.77 10.54
CA VAL A 126 -6.48 -7.53 9.41
C VAL A 126 -6.83 -6.06 9.32
N THR A 127 -7.19 -5.44 10.46
CA THR A 127 -7.50 -4.01 10.53
C THR A 127 -6.33 -3.14 10.07
N ASN A 128 -5.13 -3.41 10.59
CA ASN A 128 -3.92 -2.69 10.21
C ASN A 128 -3.55 -2.91 8.74
N THR A 129 -3.75 -4.12 8.22
CA THR A 129 -3.52 -4.41 6.79
C THR A 129 -4.47 -3.60 5.90
N LEU A 130 -5.75 -3.50 6.26
CA LEU A 130 -6.72 -2.70 5.52
C LEU A 130 -6.38 -1.20 5.55
N LEU A 131 -5.93 -0.69 6.71
CA LEU A 131 -5.43 0.68 6.84
C LEU A 131 -4.18 0.92 5.99
N PHE A 132 -3.25 -0.04 5.98
CA PHE A 132 -2.07 0.01 5.13
C PHE A 132 -2.45 0.10 3.64
N ILE A 133 -3.39 -0.72 3.18
CA ILE A 133 -3.87 -0.71 1.79
C ILE A 133 -4.51 0.64 1.44
N ASP A 134 -5.34 1.20 2.33
CA ASP A 134 -5.95 2.52 2.10
C ASP A 134 -4.90 3.63 1.96
N MET A 135 -3.93 3.68 2.88
CA MET A 135 -2.80 4.62 2.79
C MET A 135 -1.96 4.40 1.53
N PHE A 136 -1.68 3.15 1.17
CA PHE A 136 -0.91 2.78 -0.01
C PHE A 136 -1.60 3.23 -1.30
N CYS A 137 -2.90 3.04 -1.41
CA CYS A 137 -3.66 3.47 -2.58
C CYS A 137 -3.79 5.00 -2.65
N LYS A 138 -3.87 5.70 -1.51
CA LYS A 138 -3.80 7.17 -1.48
C LYS A 138 -2.45 7.69 -1.98
N VAL A 139 -1.34 7.14 -1.49
CA VAL A 139 0.03 7.51 -1.93
C VAL A 139 0.20 7.21 -3.42
N GLY A 140 -0.24 6.05 -3.87
CA GLY A 140 -0.09 5.61 -5.25
C GLY A 140 -1.13 6.16 -6.23
N LYS A 141 -2.08 6.97 -5.77
CA LYS A 141 -3.24 7.47 -6.54
C LYS A 141 -3.98 6.32 -7.26
N ILE A 142 -4.05 5.16 -6.61
CA ILE A 142 -4.71 3.96 -7.15
C ILE A 142 -6.21 4.11 -6.90
N PRO A 143 -7.07 4.02 -7.94
CA PRO A 143 -8.51 4.12 -7.76
C PRO A 143 -9.03 2.93 -6.95
N ARG A 144 -10.02 3.17 -6.08
CA ARG A 144 -10.64 2.13 -5.23
C ARG A 144 -11.21 0.96 -6.04
N SER A 145 -11.65 1.21 -7.28
CA SER A 145 -12.12 0.18 -8.21
C SER A 145 -11.05 -0.86 -8.56
N ALA A 146 -9.77 -0.52 -8.49
CA ALA A 146 -8.68 -1.47 -8.70
C ALA A 146 -8.48 -2.41 -7.50
N ILE A 147 -8.98 -2.04 -6.32
CA ILE A 147 -8.86 -2.81 -5.07
C ILE A 147 -10.08 -3.72 -4.87
N SER A 148 -11.26 -3.31 -5.35
CA SER A 148 -12.50 -4.07 -5.18
C SER A 148 -12.46 -5.47 -5.80
N GLU A 149 -11.52 -5.72 -6.72
CA GLU A 149 -11.24 -7.06 -7.24
C GLU A 149 -10.64 -8.00 -6.17
N PHE A 150 -9.87 -7.45 -5.23
CA PHE A 150 -9.12 -8.22 -4.23
C PHE A 150 -9.76 -8.18 -2.84
N ILE A 151 -10.49 -7.12 -2.51
CA ILE A 151 -11.12 -6.95 -1.21
C ILE A 151 -12.55 -6.45 -1.41
N PRO A 152 -13.57 -7.19 -0.92
CA PRO A 152 -14.95 -6.75 -0.96
C PRO A 152 -15.14 -5.37 -0.30
N SER A 153 -15.92 -4.49 -0.95
CA SER A 153 -16.09 -3.10 -0.51
C SER A 153 -16.62 -2.96 0.92
N TYR A 154 -17.50 -3.86 1.37
CA TYR A 154 -18.05 -3.83 2.73
C TYR A 154 -16.97 -3.97 3.82
N ILE A 155 -15.88 -4.70 3.54
CA ILE A 155 -14.76 -4.85 4.49
C ILE A 155 -13.98 -3.54 4.61
N LEU A 156 -13.78 -2.86 3.48
CA LEU A 156 -13.12 -1.57 3.45
C LEU A 156 -13.95 -0.49 4.15
N ASP A 157 -15.28 -0.56 4.04
CA ASP A 157 -16.20 0.40 4.67
C ASP A 157 -16.30 0.17 6.19
N ALA A 158 -16.22 -1.08 6.65
CA ALA A 158 -16.23 -1.43 8.07
C ALA A 158 -15.05 -0.79 8.84
N VAL A 159 -13.86 -0.72 8.23
CA VAL A 159 -12.68 -0.09 8.84
C VAL A 159 -12.78 1.43 8.90
N GLN A 160 -13.44 2.06 7.91
CA GLN A 160 -13.66 3.51 7.92
C GLN A 160 -14.71 3.92 8.96
N THR A 161 -15.72 3.07 9.19
CA THR A 161 -16.81 3.33 10.15
C THR A 161 -16.39 3.07 11.59
N GLY A 162 -15.54 2.07 11.86
CA GLY A 162 -15.04 1.74 13.20
C GLY A 162 -14.01 2.71 13.78
N ASN A 163 -13.52 3.66 12.99
CA ASN A 163 -12.53 4.66 13.40
C ASN A 163 -13.10 6.09 13.52
N GLY A 164 -14.42 6.25 13.32
CA GLY A 164 -15.17 7.46 13.71
C GLY A 164 -15.09 7.77 15.21
#